data_AF-A0A1C0ZWN6-F1
#
_entry.id   AF-A0A1C0ZWN6-F1
#
_cell.length_a   1.000
_cell.length_b   1.000
_cell.length_c   1.000
_cell.angle_alpha   90.00
_cell.angle_beta   90.00
_cell.angle_gamma   90.00
#
_symmetry.space_group_name_H-M   'P 1'
#
loop_
_entity.id
_entity.type
_entity.pdbx_description
1 polymer ?
#
loop_
_entity_poly.entity_id
_entity_poly.type
_entity_poly.pdbx_seq_one_letter_code
_entity_poly.pdbx_strand_id
1 'polypeptide(L)' 'MRIQIQLGIGGEMLKKEVLEIAEHKLGEMTDEEIEQAIEVKIRTWVDRMVQVEWEVIEE' A
#
# COMPACT_ATOMS: atom_id res chain seq x y z
N MET A 1 -7.82 -7.85 -11.03
CA MET A 1 -8.21 -7.73 -9.60
C MET A 1 -8.07 -6.28 -9.11
N ARG A 2 -8.97 -5.81 -8.25
CA ARG A 2 -8.94 -4.45 -7.65
C ARG A 2 -8.79 -4.53 -6.14
N ILE A 3 -7.91 -3.72 -5.57
CA ILE A 3 -7.60 -3.70 -4.14
C ILE A 3 -7.84 -2.29 -3.64
N GLN A 4 -8.69 -2.15 -2.64
CA GLN A 4 -8.92 -0.87 -2.00
C GLN A 4 -7.95 -0.70 -0.83
N ILE A 5 -7.17 0.36 -0.86
CA ILE A 5 -6.25 0.74 0.22
C ILE A 5 -6.78 1.97 0.92
N GLN A 6 -6.59 1.99 2.22
CA GLN A 6 -7.02 3.04 3.13
C GLN A 6 -5.84 3.36 4.06
N LEU A 7 -5.36 4.60 4.01
CA LEU A 7 -4.31 5.10 4.89
C LEU A 7 -4.93 6.06 5.91
N GLY A 8 -4.66 5.81 7.18
CA GLY A 8 -5.01 6.69 8.27
C GLY A 8 -3.82 6.99 9.17
N ILE A 9 -3.82 8.19 9.77
CA ILE A 9 -2.80 8.65 10.72
C ILE A 9 -3.56 9.25 11.90
N GLY A 10 -3.19 8.89 13.13
CA GLY A 10 -3.84 9.43 14.34
C GLY A 10 -5.33 9.09 14.47
N GLY A 11 -5.80 8.00 13.86
CA GLY A 11 -7.21 7.59 13.86
C GLY A 11 -8.08 8.28 12.81
N GLU A 12 -7.53 9.22 12.04
CA GLU A 12 -8.22 9.86 10.93
C GLU A 12 -7.89 9.19 9.59
N MET A 13 -8.90 8.97 8.76
CA MET A 13 -8.74 8.43 7.41
C MET A 13 -8.34 9.54 6.44
N LEU A 14 -7.07 9.57 6.06
CA LEU A 14 -6.52 10.65 5.23
C LEU A 14 -6.58 10.34 3.73
N LYS A 15 -6.48 9.06 3.34
CA LYS A 15 -6.45 8.70 1.91
C LYS A 15 -7.11 7.36 1.63
N LYS A 16 -7.79 7.31 0.48
CA LYS A 16 -8.40 6.10 -0.09
C LYS A 16 -7.99 5.99 -1.55
N GLU A 17 -7.48 4.83 -1.94
CA GLU A 17 -7.06 4.57 -3.32
C GLU A 17 -7.43 3.15 -3.75
N VAL A 18 -7.65 2.95 -5.04
CA VAL A 18 -7.88 1.62 -5.61
C VAL A 18 -6.68 1.26 -6.48
N LEU A 19 -5.95 0.23 -6.09
CA LEU A 19 -4.90 -0.35 -6.90
C LEU A 19 -5.46 -1.44 -7.81
N GLU A 20 -5.05 -1.40 -9.07
CA GLU A 20 -5.39 -2.44 -10.04
C GLU A 20 -4.21 -3.38 -10.24
N ILE A 21 -4.51 -4.68 -10.19
CA ILE A 21 -3.61 -5.75 -10.61
C ILE A 21 -4.17 -6.34 -11.89
N ALA A 22 -3.42 -6.20 -12.97
CA ALA A 22 -3.79 -6.71 -14.28
C ALA A 22 -3.90 -8.24 -14.26
N GLU A 23 -4.99 -8.77 -14.83
CA GLU A 23 -5.35 -10.18 -14.74
C GLU A 23 -4.37 -11.12 -15.43
N HIS A 24 -3.69 -10.66 -16.49
CA HIS A 24 -2.65 -11.43 -17.16
C HIS A 24 -1.46 -11.78 -16.26
N LYS A 25 -1.28 -11.06 -15.13
CA LYS A 25 -0.26 -11.39 -14.14
C LYS A 25 -0.71 -12.47 -13.16
N LEU A 26 -2.01 -12.73 -13.05
CA LEU A 26 -2.60 -13.62 -12.06
C LEU A 26 -2.84 -15.05 -12.58
N GLY A 27 -2.93 -15.23 -13.90
CA GLY A 27 -3.39 -16.49 -14.51
C GLY A 27 -2.53 -17.74 -14.25
N GLU A 28 -1.28 -17.56 -13.82
CA GLU A 28 -0.35 -18.65 -13.48
C GLU A 28 0.07 -18.65 -12.01
N MET A 29 -0.43 -17.69 -11.21
CA MET A 29 -0.03 -17.53 -9.83
C MET A 29 -0.90 -18.39 -8.90
N THR A 30 -0.25 -19.05 -7.96
CA THR A 30 -0.92 -19.65 -6.80
C THR A 30 -1.46 -18.56 -5.88
N ASP A 31 -2.43 -18.91 -5.03
CA ASP A 31 -3.01 -17.97 -4.07
C ASP A 31 -1.92 -17.33 -3.17
N GLU A 32 -0.93 -18.10 -2.74
CA GLU A 32 0.20 -17.61 -1.94
C GLU A 32 1.03 -16.56 -2.70
N GLU A 33 1.30 -16.79 -3.99
CA GLU A 33 2.03 -15.83 -4.82
C GLU A 33 1.20 -14.56 -5.06
N ILE A 34 -0.11 -14.69 -5.22
CA ILE A 34 -1.03 -13.55 -5.36
C ILE A 34 -0.99 -12.71 -4.09
N GLU A 35 -1.07 -13.33 -2.91
CA GLU A 35 -0.96 -12.63 -1.61
C GLU A 35 0.36 -11.87 -1.48
N GLN A 36 1.49 -12.50 -1.83
CA GLN A 36 2.80 -11.84 -1.81
C GLN A 36 2.85 -10.65 -2.77
N ALA A 37 2.32 -10.79 -3.99
CA ALA A 37 2.28 -9.70 -4.96
C ALA A 37 1.39 -8.53 -4.50
N ILE A 38 0.30 -8.82 -3.80
CA ILE A 38 -0.53 -7.80 -3.13
C ILE A 38 0.30 -7.06 -2.08
N GLU A 39 0.99 -7.79 -1.20
CA GLU A 39 1.78 -7.21 -0.12
C GLU A 39 2.86 -6.26 -0.66
N VAL A 40 3.62 -6.71 -1.67
CA VAL A 40 4.66 -5.89 -2.31
C VAL A 40 4.08 -4.62 -2.92
N LYS A 41 2.92 -4.71 -3.58
CA LYS A 41 2.24 -3.54 -4.16
C LYS A 41 1.78 -2.56 -3.10
N ILE A 42 1.20 -3.04 -2.00
CA ILE A 42 0.75 -2.19 -0.89
C ILE A 42 1.96 -1.50 -0.26
N ARG A 43 3.05 -2.23 0.02
CA ARG A 43 4.27 -1.66 0.60
C ARG A 43 4.87 -0.57 -0.28
N THR A 44 5.01 -0.86 -1.58
CA THR A 44 5.48 0.11 -2.58
C THR A 44 4.58 1.36 -2.62
N TRP A 45 3.28 1.18 -2.44
CA TRP A 45 2.34 2.31 -2.40
C TRP A 45 2.52 3.14 -1.12
N VAL A 46 2.66 2.51 0.05
CA VAL A 46 2.91 3.20 1.33
C VAL A 46 4.20 4.01 1.25
N ASP A 47 5.28 3.40 0.77
CA ASP A 47 6.61 4.05 0.66
C ASP A 47 6.58 5.31 -0.22
N ARG A 48 5.65 5.38 -1.19
CA ARG A 48 5.46 6.56 -2.04
C ARG A 48 4.58 7.64 -1.42
N MET A 49 3.72 7.27 -0.46
CA MET A 49 2.71 8.16 0.10
C MET A 49 3.12 8.76 1.44
N VAL A 50 3.96 8.06 2.19
CA VAL A 50 4.33 8.43 3.56
C VAL A 50 5.80 8.79 3.62
N GLN A 51 6.06 10.05 3.96
CA GLN A 51 7.38 10.54 4.36
C GLN A 51 7.24 11.10 5.77
N VAL A 52 8.15 10.70 6.66
CA VAL A 52 8.18 11.17 8.05
C VAL A 52 9.48 11.93 8.25
N GLU A 53 9.36 13.18 8.66
CA GLU A 53 10.48 14.05 9.01
C GLU A 53 10.37 14.42 10.49
N TRP A 54 11.51 14.57 11.16
CA TRP A 54 11.56 15.04 12.54
C TRP A 54 12.77 15.93 12.76
N GLU A 55 12.64 16.85 13.70
CA GLU A 55 13.71 17.70 14.19
C GLU A 55 13.69 17.69 15.72
N VAL A 56 14.86 17.79 16.35
CA VAL A 56 14.97 17.97 17.80
C VAL A 56 14.86 19.46 18.08
N ILE A 57 13.83 19.87 18.82
CA ILE A 57 13.68 21.25 19.26
C ILE A 57 14.47 21.39 20.57
N GLU A 58 15.59 22.14 20.54
CA GLU A 58 16.36 22.50 21.75
C GLU A 58 15.52 23.44 22.66
N GLU A 59 15.70 23.34 23.98
CA GLU A 59 14.98 24.14 25.00
C GLU A 59 15.31 25.64 24.98
#